data_AF-E0S712-F1
#
_entry.id   AF-E0S712-F1
#
_cell.length_a   1.000
_cell.length_b   1.000
_cell.length_c   1.000
_cell.angle_alpha   90.00
_cell.angle_beta   90.00
_cell.angle_gamma   90.00
#
_symmetry.space_group_name_H-M   'P 1'
#
loop_
_entity.id
_entity.type
_entity.pdbx_description
1 polymer ?
#
loop_
_entity_poly.entity_id
_entity_poly.type
_entity_poly.pdbx_seq_one_letter_code
_entity_poly.pdbx_strand_id
1 'polypeptide(L)'
;MRKDPISLDKGGYKVIEILCISKPLLSLKAGTEHTEGMHKALVQNESGYKVVYFIDPIDFGAGSKIFLKENTSSILLRNTNYIVTFKKNYRTNTALIGKLLLRNDGTAQGVKP
;
A
#
# COMPACT_ATOMS: atom_id res chain seq x y z
N MET A 1 -17.58 4.65 -21.81
CA MET A 1 -17.88 4.73 -20.36
C MET A 1 -16.59 5.07 -19.62
N ARG A 2 -16.51 6.22 -18.95
CA ARG A 2 -15.38 6.53 -18.06
C ARG A 2 -15.55 5.67 -16.81
N LYS A 3 -14.67 4.69 -16.58
CA LYS A 3 -14.62 3.97 -15.30
C LYS A 3 -14.31 4.98 -14.21
N ASP A 4 -15.07 4.95 -13.12
CA ASP A 4 -14.77 5.76 -11.95
C ASP A 4 -13.33 5.52 -11.52
N PRO A 5 -12.55 6.57 -11.22
CA PRO A 5 -11.14 6.42 -10.83
C PRO A 5 -10.97 5.61 -9.54
N ILE A 6 -12.05 5.38 -8.81
CA ILE A 6 -12.10 4.71 -7.50
C ILE A 6 -12.50 3.24 -7.64
N SER A 7 -13.03 2.81 -8.79
CA SER A 7 -13.47 1.41 -8.95
C SER A 7 -12.28 0.46 -9.15
N LEU A 8 -12.35 -0.74 -8.60
CA LEU A 8 -11.46 -1.86 -8.87
C LEU A 8 -12.29 -2.99 -9.48
N ASP A 9 -11.83 -3.50 -10.61
CA ASP A 9 -12.47 -4.61 -11.27
C ASP A 9 -12.07 -5.93 -10.59
N LYS A 10 -12.97 -6.90 -10.58
CA LYS A 10 -12.69 -8.29 -10.24
C LYS A 10 -11.50 -8.78 -11.06
N GLY A 11 -10.58 -9.50 -10.42
CA GLY A 11 -9.44 -10.09 -11.12
C GLY A 11 -8.14 -10.05 -10.33
N GLY A 12 -7.07 -10.46 -11.02
CA GLY A 12 -5.73 -10.53 -10.46
C GLY A 12 -5.01 -9.19 -10.46
N TYR A 13 -4.35 -8.87 -9.35
CA TYR A 13 -3.51 -7.70 -9.19
C TYR A 13 -2.14 -8.11 -8.65
N LYS A 14 -1.08 -7.53 -9.21
CA LYS A 14 0.27 -7.59 -8.65
C LYS A 14 0.46 -6.42 -7.71
N VAL A 15 0.94 -6.69 -6.50
CA VAL A 15 1.36 -5.67 -5.55
C VAL A 15 2.75 -5.18 -5.94
N ILE A 16 2.89 -3.89 -6.24
CA ILE A 16 4.15 -3.29 -6.69
C ILE A 16 4.95 -2.78 -5.50
N GLU A 17 4.30 -2.00 -4.64
CA GLU A 17 4.90 -1.41 -3.44
C GLU A 17 3.85 -1.31 -2.33
N ILE A 18 4.28 -1.38 -1.08
CA ILE A 18 3.42 -1.22 0.10
C ILE A 18 4.12 -0.30 1.11
N LEU A 19 3.34 0.58 1.72
CA LEU A 19 3.74 1.44 2.82
C LEU A 19 2.70 1.35 3.95
N CYS A 20 3.12 0.96 5.15
CA CYS A 20 2.31 1.16 6.35
C CYS A 20 2.15 2.66 6.61
N ILE A 21 0.92 3.17 6.65
CA ILE A 21 0.63 4.61 6.85
C ILE A 21 0.03 4.90 8.23
N SER A 22 -0.22 3.86 9.02
CA SER A 22 -0.75 3.98 10.38
C SER A 22 0.33 4.21 11.45
N LYS A 23 1.62 4.17 11.07
CA LYS A 23 2.76 4.36 11.98
C LYS A 23 3.68 5.48 11.48
N PRO A 24 4.37 6.21 12.38
CA PRO A 24 5.36 7.21 11.99
C PRO A 24 6.49 6.61 11.13
N LEU A 25 6.98 7.37 10.15
CA LEU A 25 8.09 6.94 9.28
C LEU A 25 9.36 6.57 10.07
N LEU A 26 9.64 7.29 11.17
CA LEU A 26 10.77 6.99 12.05
C LEU A 26 10.65 5.59 12.68
N SER A 27 9.45 5.21 13.11
CA SER A 27 9.18 3.86 13.65
C SER A 27 9.36 2.78 12.58
N LEU A 28 8.99 3.06 11.33
CA LEU A 28 9.19 2.12 10.21
C LEU A 28 10.65 1.96 9.81
N LYS A 29 11.49 3.00 10.01
CA LYS A 29 12.94 2.94 9.76
C LYS A 29 13.67 2.01 10.73
N ALA A 30 13.19 1.88 11.97
CA ALA A 30 13.82 1.08 13.02
C ALA A 30 13.78 -0.45 12.78
N GLY A 31 13.19 -0.89 11.65
CA GLY A 31 13.40 -2.25 11.13
C GLY A 31 12.42 -3.30 11.64
N THR A 32 11.40 -2.92 12.41
CA THR A 32 10.35 -3.87 12.78
C THR A 32 9.37 -4.05 11.62
N GLU A 33 9.36 -5.25 11.05
CA GLU A 33 8.37 -5.70 10.06
C GLU A 33 7.00 -5.76 10.74
N HIS A 34 6.27 -4.64 10.70
CA HIS A 34 4.93 -4.55 11.26
C HIS A 34 3.90 -4.73 10.16
N THR A 35 3.13 -5.80 10.29
CA THR A 35 1.98 -6.16 9.45
C THR A 35 0.67 -5.54 9.92
N GLU A 36 0.66 -4.99 11.14
CA GLU A 36 -0.49 -4.37 11.77
C GLU A 36 -0.78 -2.96 11.23
N GLY A 37 -2.06 -2.64 11.12
CA GLY A 37 -2.56 -1.32 10.77
C GLY A 37 -2.82 -1.13 9.27
N MET A 38 -3.04 0.13 8.88
CA MET A 38 -3.43 0.48 7.52
C MET A 38 -2.21 0.60 6.59
N HIS A 39 -2.32 -0.03 5.42
CA HIS A 39 -1.27 -0.06 4.40
C HIS A 39 -1.76 0.55 3.11
N LYS A 40 -1.02 1.53 2.58
CA LYS A 40 -1.21 2.06 1.24
C LYS A 40 -0.37 1.23 0.27
N ALA A 41 -0.97 0.79 -0.83
CA ALA A 41 -0.28 -0.02 -1.82
C ALA A 41 -0.51 0.49 -3.23
N LEU A 42 0.52 0.34 -4.06
CA LEU A 42 0.40 0.46 -5.51
C LEU A 42 0.19 -0.95 -6.08
N VAL A 43 -0.92 -1.17 -6.77
CA VAL A 43 -1.26 -2.43 -7.41
C VAL A 43 -1.35 -2.27 -8.92
N GLN A 44 -1.09 -3.34 -9.66
CA GLN A 44 -1.12 -3.36 -11.11
C GLN A 44 -2.00 -4.50 -11.62
N ASN A 45 -2.87 -4.21 -12.57
CA ASN A 45 -3.55 -5.20 -13.40
C ASN A 45 -3.35 -4.86 -14.89
N GLU A 46 -4.04 -5.57 -15.78
CA GLU A 46 -3.99 -5.33 -17.24
C GLU A 46 -4.47 -3.93 -17.63
N SER A 47 -5.34 -3.31 -16.82
CA SER A 47 -5.84 -1.95 -17.04
C SER A 47 -4.88 -0.86 -16.53
N GLY A 48 -3.76 -1.22 -15.90
CA GLY A 48 -2.75 -0.28 -15.42
C GLY A 48 -2.56 -0.31 -13.91
N TYR A 49 -2.16 0.83 -13.35
CA TYR A 49 -1.81 0.98 -11.95
C TYR A 49 -2.92 1.66 -11.14
N LYS A 50 -3.15 1.18 -9.93
CA LYS A 50 -4.11 1.77 -8.98
C LYS A 50 -3.53 1.82 -7.57
N VAL A 51 -3.93 2.84 -6.83
CA VAL A 51 -3.60 2.97 -5.41
C VAL A 51 -4.75 2.42 -4.59
N VAL A 52 -4.45 1.53 -3.66
CA VAL A 52 -5.42 0.92 -2.74
C VAL A 52 -4.94 1.04 -1.30
N TYR A 53 -5.86 0.84 -0.37
CA TYR A 53 -5.60 0.86 1.06
C TYR A 53 -6.08 -0.45 1.67
N PHE A 54 -5.16 -1.25 2.19
CA PHE A 54 -5.51 -2.40 3.02
C PHE A 54 -5.75 -1.90 4.43
N ILE A 55 -6.97 -2.08 4.92
CA ILE A 55 -7.39 -1.56 6.23
C ILE A 55 -7.24 -2.58 7.36
N ASP A 56 -7.15 -3.86 7.02
CA ASP A 56 -6.83 -4.93 7.95
C ASP A 56 -5.32 -5.26 7.87
N PRO A 57 -4.74 -5.89 8.92
CA PRO A 57 -3.37 -6.37 8.87
C PRO A 57 -3.11 -7.26 7.66
N ILE A 58 -1.96 -7.06 7.01
CA ILE A 58 -1.54 -7.85 5.85
C ILE A 58 -0.33 -8.69 6.20
N ASP A 59 -0.27 -9.92 5.71
CA ASP A 59 0.88 -10.81 5.92
C ASP A 59 1.76 -10.93 4.66
N PHE A 60 1.58 -10.03 3.69
CA PHE A 60 2.23 -10.08 2.38
C PHE A 60 2.89 -8.74 2.00
N GLY A 61 3.90 -8.81 1.14
CA GLY A 61 4.73 -7.68 0.70
C GLY A 61 4.67 -7.40 -0.79
N ALA A 62 5.53 -6.47 -1.23
CA ALA A 62 5.76 -6.16 -2.63
C ALA A 62 6.12 -7.43 -3.43
N GLY A 63 5.58 -7.54 -4.65
CA GLY A 63 5.71 -8.70 -5.52
C GLY A 63 4.67 -9.81 -5.28
N SER A 64 3.83 -9.69 -4.25
CA SER A 64 2.69 -10.58 -4.05
C SER A 64 1.62 -10.41 -5.14
N LYS A 65 0.77 -11.41 -5.31
CA LYS A 65 -0.43 -11.34 -6.17
C LYS A 65 -1.67 -11.54 -5.30
N ILE A 66 -2.66 -10.68 -5.51
CA ILE A 66 -3.97 -10.79 -4.91
C ILE A 66 -5.03 -10.96 -6.00
N PHE A 67 -6.15 -11.57 -5.66
CA PHE A 67 -7.31 -11.69 -6.53
C PHE A 67 -8.51 -11.05 -5.84
N LEU A 68 -9.12 -10.03 -6.46
CA LEU A 68 -10.37 -9.45 -5.98
C LEU A 68 -11.53 -10.39 -6.35
N LYS A 69 -12.37 -10.73 -5.37
CA LYS A 69 -13.47 -11.69 -5.56
C LYS A 69 -14.59 -11.10 -6.43
N GLU A 70 -14.80 -9.80 -6.33
CA GLU A 70 -15.88 -9.04 -6.95
C GLU A 70 -15.40 -7.65 -7.38
N ASN A 71 -16.16 -6.98 -8.25
CA ASN A 71 -15.94 -5.56 -8.53
C ASN A 71 -16.22 -4.76 -7.26
N THR A 72 -15.41 -3.74 -6.98
CA THR A 72 -15.65 -2.84 -5.86
C THR A 72 -15.54 -1.38 -6.32
N SER A 73 -16.42 -0.52 -5.82
CA SER A 73 -16.33 0.93 -6.00
C SER A 73 -15.43 1.60 -4.94
N SER A 74 -14.78 0.81 -4.08
CA SER A 74 -13.93 1.29 -3.00
C SER A 74 -12.48 0.85 -3.21
N ILE A 75 -11.57 1.80 -3.00
CA ILE A 75 -10.12 1.55 -2.90
C ILE A 75 -9.69 1.04 -1.51
N LEU A 76 -10.62 0.99 -0.55
CA LEU A 76 -10.40 0.42 0.77
C LEU A 76 -10.71 -1.08 0.72
N LEU A 77 -9.68 -1.90 0.94
CA LEU A 77 -9.75 -3.35 0.86
C LEU A 77 -9.61 -3.97 2.26
N ARG A 78 -10.60 -4.78 2.62
CA ARG A 78 -10.59 -5.71 3.75
C ARG A 78 -10.10 -7.08 3.31
N ASN A 79 -9.67 -7.90 4.26
CA ASN A 79 -9.25 -9.29 4.01
C ASN A 79 -10.37 -10.15 3.39
N THR A 80 -11.64 -9.74 3.51
CA THR A 80 -12.77 -10.40 2.88
C THR A 80 -12.88 -10.10 1.39
N ASN A 81 -12.37 -8.96 0.91
CA ASN A 81 -12.50 -8.52 -0.48
C ASN A 81 -11.57 -9.26 -1.46
N TYR A 82 -10.49 -9.87 -0.95
CA TYR A 82 -9.46 -10.47 -1.79
C TYR A 82 -8.97 -11.82 -1.27
N ILE A 83 -8.20 -12.49 -2.11
CA ILE A 83 -7.45 -13.70 -1.77
C ILE A 83 -6.00 -13.46 -2.19
N VAL A 84 -5.03 -13.84 -1.35
CA VAL A 84 -3.61 -13.82 -1.73
C VAL A 84 -3.31 -15.09 -2.53
N THR A 85 -3.05 -14.95 -3.82
CA THR A 85 -2.77 -16.09 -4.72
C THR A 85 -1.28 -16.39 -4.84
N PHE A 86 -0.43 -15.40 -4.53
CA PHE A 86 1.01 -15.58 -4.41
C PHE A 86 1.54 -14.63 -3.35
N LYS A 87 2.25 -15.17 -2.36
CA LYS A 87 2.73 -14.41 -1.21
C LYS A 87 4.24 -14.20 -1.28
N LYS A 88 4.65 -12.94 -1.17
CA LYS A 88 6.00 -12.53 -0.76
C LYS A 88 5.91 -11.98 0.65
N ASN A 89 6.95 -12.18 1.46
CA ASN A 89 6.96 -11.66 2.82
C ASN A 89 6.94 -10.13 2.81
N TYR A 90 6.20 -9.56 3.75
CA TYR A 90 6.20 -8.13 3.98
C TYR A 90 7.60 -7.69 4.41
N ARG A 91 8.15 -6.69 3.72
CA ARG A 91 9.42 -6.07 4.05
C ARG A 91 9.27 -4.57 3.87
N THR A 92 9.66 -3.81 4.88
CA THR A 92 9.65 -2.35 4.79
C THR A 92 10.68 -1.89 3.76
N ASN A 93 10.26 -1.04 2.82
CA ASN A 93 11.16 -0.41 1.86
C ASN A 93 11.96 0.71 2.53
N THR A 94 13.05 0.36 3.22
CA THR A 94 13.86 1.30 4.02
C THR A 94 14.43 2.45 3.19
N ALA A 95 14.74 2.22 1.91
CA ALA A 95 15.18 3.26 0.98
C ALA A 95 14.08 4.31 0.71
N LEU A 96 12.84 3.87 0.48
CA LEU A 96 11.68 4.76 0.34
C LEU A 96 11.45 5.54 1.64
N ILE A 97 11.45 4.86 2.79
CA ILE A 97 11.28 5.51 4.10
C ILE A 97 12.35 6.59 4.32
N GLY A 98 13.62 6.29 4.01
CA GLY A 98 14.71 7.26 4.10
C GLY A 98 14.48 8.50 3.24
N LYS A 99 14.05 8.33 1.97
CA LYS A 99 13.72 9.45 1.08
C LYS A 99 12.55 10.29 1.57
N LEU A 100 11.53 9.65 2.16
CA LEU A 100 10.37 10.34 2.71
C LEU A 100 10.73 11.17 3.95
N LEU A 101 11.59 10.62 4.82
CA LEU A 101 12.09 11.35 5.99
C LEU A 101 12.90 12.59 5.60
N LEU A 102 13.82 12.46 4.62
CA LEU A 102 14.60 13.59 4.12
C LEU A 102 13.74 14.72 3.52
N ARG A 103 12.62 14.38 2.87
CA ARG A 103 11.68 15.39 2.37
C ARG A 103 10.98 16.15 3.50
N ASN A 104 10.67 15.48 4.62
CA ASN A 104 10.05 16.15 5.76
C ASN A 104 11.00 17.19 6.39
N ASP A 105 12.30 16.89 6.45
CA ASP A 105 13.32 17.81 6.99
C ASP A 105 13.46 19.07 6.12
N GLY A 106 13.30 18.94 4.80
CA GLY A 106 13.34 20.07 3.85
C GLY A 106 12.16 21.05 3.95
N THR A 107 11.05 20.66 4.57
CA THR A 107 9.87 21.53 4.79
C THR A 107 9.91 22.32 6.11
N ALA A 108 10.83 22.01 7.04
CA ALA A 108 10.91 22.68 8.33
C ALA A 108 11.58 24.08 8.27
N GLN A 109 12.17 24.48 7.14
CA GLN A 109 12.78 25.81 6.96
C GLN A 109 11.78 26.94 6.59
N GLY A 110 10.47 26.67 6.51
CA GLY A 110 9.48 27.62 6.00
C GLY A 110 8.54 28.29 7.02
N VAL A 111 8.61 27.94 8.31
CA VAL A 111 7.74 28.55 9.32
C VAL A 111 8.61 29.19 10.40
N LYS A 112 8.91 30.49 10.22
CA LYS A 112 9.28 31.35 11.34
C LYS A 112 7.99 31.79 12.08
N PRO A 113 8.02 31.90 13.41
CA PRO A 113 6.91 32.46 14.19
C PRO A 113 6.60 33.91 13.80
#